data_AF-A0A158EHB4-F1
#
_entry.id   AF-A0A158EHB4-F1
#
_cell.length_a   1.000
_cell.length_b   1.000
_cell.length_c   1.000
_cell.angle_alpha   90.00
_cell.angle_beta   90.00
_cell.angle_gamma   90.00
#
_symmetry.space_group_name_H-M   'P 1'
#
loop_
_entity.id
_entity.type
_entity.pdbx_description
1 polymer ?
#
loop_
_entity_poly.entity_id
_entity_poly.type
_entity_poly.pdbx_seq_one_letter_code
_entity_poly.pdbx_strand_id
1 'polypeptide(L)'
;MFAEEGFIFPGIGPLVATALFSGVGDPLQFKNGRQFAAWLGLTPTQRSSGGKSKLGGITKHGDTYLRTLLVQGARAVMRFVGRRDDRHSCWIMSLWRPDEGRYIRKRG
;
A
#
# COMPACT_ATOMS: atom_id res chain seq x y z
N MET A 1 -11.33 -23.47 1.62
CA MET A 1 -9.98 -23.93 2.00
C MET A 1 -9.00 -22.74 2.10
N PHE A 2 -9.36 -21.67 2.81
CA PHE A 2 -8.51 -20.47 2.99
C PHE A 2 -8.65 -19.87 4.40
N ALA A 3 -9.14 -20.64 5.38
CA ALA A 3 -9.57 -20.12 6.68
C ALA A 3 -8.87 -20.76 7.89
N GLU A 4 -7.81 -21.54 7.70
CA GLU A 4 -7.25 -22.35 8.80
C GLU A 4 -5.84 -21.92 9.25
N GLU A 5 -5.17 -20.99 8.55
CA GLU A 5 -3.88 -20.46 9.01
C GLU A 5 -3.94 -18.93 9.09
N GLY A 6 -3.80 -18.42 10.32
CA GLY A 6 -4.07 -17.05 10.76
C GLY A 6 -3.18 -15.94 10.20
N PHE A 7 -2.96 -15.89 8.89
CA PHE A 7 -2.23 -14.80 8.23
C PHE A 7 -3.17 -13.93 7.39
N ILE A 8 -4.16 -13.32 8.06
CA ILE A 8 -5.01 -12.31 7.46
C ILE A 8 -4.29 -10.97 7.56
N PHE A 9 -3.75 -10.48 6.45
CA PHE A 9 -3.18 -9.15 6.38
C PHE A 9 -4.25 -8.08 6.69
N PRO A 10 -4.00 -7.15 7.63
CA PRO A 10 -4.94 -6.06 7.91
C PRO A 10 -5.29 -5.28 6.64
N GLY A 11 -6.59 -5.19 6.33
CA GLY A 11 -7.09 -4.51 5.13
C GLY A 11 -7.24 -5.39 3.90
N ILE A 12 -6.80 -6.65 3.95
CA ILE A 12 -7.00 -7.65 2.89
C ILE A 12 -7.97 -8.72 3.39
N GLY A 13 -9.25 -8.54 3.09
CA GLY A 13 -10.27 -9.56 3.33
C GLY A 13 -10.42 -10.54 2.15
N PRO A 14 -11.27 -11.57 2.26
CA PRO A 14 -11.47 -12.58 1.21
C PRO A 14 -11.78 -11.97 -0.16
N LEU A 15 -12.62 -10.93 -0.21
CA LEU A 15 -12.98 -10.26 -1.46
C LEU A 15 -11.76 -9.58 -2.12
N VAL A 16 -10.93 -8.91 -1.33
CA VAL A 16 -9.71 -8.26 -1.84
C VAL A 16 -8.68 -9.30 -2.26
N ALA A 17 -8.53 -10.38 -1.47
CA ALA A 17 -7.64 -11.49 -1.77
C ALA A 17 -8.01 -12.20 -3.07
N THR A 18 -9.30 -12.52 -3.26
CA THR A 18 -9.79 -13.16 -4.50
C THR A 18 -9.62 -12.23 -5.69
N ALA A 19 -9.94 -10.94 -5.55
CA ALA A 19 -9.78 -9.98 -6.64
C ALA A 19 -8.29 -9.84 -7.03
N LEU A 20 -7.38 -9.76 -6.05
CA LEU A 20 -5.94 -9.74 -6.31
C LEU A 20 -5.48 -11.02 -7.01
N PHE A 21 -5.84 -12.19 -6.48
CA PHE A 21 -5.44 -13.48 -7.07
C PHE A 21 -5.93 -13.61 -8.51
N SER A 22 -7.20 -13.27 -8.76
CA SER A 22 -7.80 -13.33 -10.10
C SER A 22 -7.27 -12.26 -11.05
N GLY A 23 -7.00 -11.05 -10.56
CA GLY A 23 -6.63 -9.91 -11.38
C GLY A 23 -5.14 -9.83 -11.69
N VAL A 24 -4.30 -10.35 -10.80
CA VAL A 24 -2.84 -10.34 -10.98
C VAL A 24 -2.38 -11.49 -11.87
N GLY A 25 -2.99 -12.67 -11.75
CA GLY A 25 -2.49 -13.87 -12.42
C GLY A 25 -1.12 -14.27 -11.85
N ASP A 26 -0.06 -14.15 -12.65
CA ASP A 26 1.30 -14.49 -12.21
C ASP A 26 1.95 -13.32 -11.42
N PRO A 27 2.24 -13.48 -10.12
CA PRO A 27 2.92 -12.45 -9.33
C PRO A 27 4.40 -12.27 -9.70
N LEU A 28 5.04 -13.25 -10.37
CA LEU A 28 6.46 -13.20 -10.74
C LEU A 28 6.74 -12.23 -11.90
N GLN A 29 5.70 -11.72 -12.57
CA GLN A 29 5.85 -10.70 -13.61
C GLN A 29 6.36 -9.35 -13.08
N PHE A 30 6.30 -9.11 -11.76
CA PHE A 30 6.78 -7.87 -11.14
C PHE A 30 8.14 -8.07 -10.48
N LYS A 31 9.09 -7.21 -10.82
CA LYS A 31 10.45 -7.20 -10.24
C LYS A 31 10.45 -6.88 -8.74
N ASN A 32 9.48 -6.08 -8.28
CA ASN A 32 9.33 -5.69 -6.88
C ASN A 32 7.94 -5.09 -6.61
N GLY A 33 7.63 -4.89 -5.33
CA GLY A 33 6.35 -4.30 -4.89
C GLY A 33 6.11 -2.86 -5.38
N ARG A 34 7.16 -2.09 -5.73
CA ARG A 34 6.98 -0.75 -6.30
C ARG A 34 6.45 -0.82 -7.73
N GLN A 35 6.96 -1.76 -8.53
CA GLN A 35 6.44 -2.00 -9.87
C GLN A 35 4.99 -2.48 -9.81
N PHE A 36 4.67 -3.37 -8.86
CA PHE A 36 3.30 -3.81 -8.62
C PHE A 36 2.37 -2.66 -8.22
N ALA A 37 2.80 -1.81 -7.28
CA ALA A 37 2.05 -0.61 -6.89
C ALA A 37 1.85 0.36 -8.06
N ALA A 38 2.82 0.46 -8.98
CA ALA A 38 2.69 1.30 -10.17
C ALA A 38 1.66 0.71 -11.16
N TRP A 39 1.67 -0.61 -11.35
CA TRP A 39 0.70 -1.32 -12.19
C TRP A 39 -0.74 -1.20 -11.65
N LEU A 40 -0.92 -1.24 -10.33
CA LEU A 40 -2.20 -0.96 -9.67
C LEU A 40 -2.62 0.52 -9.73
N GLY A 41 -1.74 1.42 -10.19
CA GLY A 41 -1.97 2.86 -10.15
C GLY A 41 -2.07 3.38 -8.73
N LEU A 42 -1.23 2.89 -7.80
CA LEU A 42 -1.10 3.38 -6.42
C LEU A 42 0.11 4.33 -6.25
N THR A 43 1.00 4.39 -7.24
CA THR A 43 2.14 5.31 -7.19
C THR A 43 1.78 6.71 -7.73
N PRO A 44 2.31 7.78 -7.14
CA PRO A 44 2.19 9.12 -7.68
C PRO A 44 2.89 9.21 -9.05
N THR A 45 2.31 9.99 -9.97
CA THR A 45 2.93 10.25 -11.28
C THR A 45 4.18 11.09 -11.08
N GLN A 46 5.36 10.65 -11.51
CA GLN A 46 6.55 11.51 -11.53
C GLN A 46 6.63 12.23 -12.88
N ARG A 47 6.57 13.56 -12.87
CA ARG A 47 6.87 14.40 -14.04
C ARG A 47 8.19 15.10 -13.79
N SER A 48 9.22 14.76 -14.55
CA SER A 48 10.52 15.44 -14.53
C SER A 48 10.74 16.10 -15.89
N SER A 49 10.70 17.43 -15.94
CA SER A 49 11.14 18.19 -17.10
C SER A 49 12.16 19.24 -16.63
N GLY A 50 13.27 19.37 -17.37
CA GLY A 50 14.29 20.38 -17.10
C GLY A 50 14.94 20.31 -15.70
N GLY A 51 15.20 19.11 -15.17
CA GLY A 51 15.92 18.92 -13.90
C GLY A 51 15.10 19.13 -12.62
N LYS A 52 13.80 19.45 -12.71
CA LYS A 52 12.90 19.53 -11.55
C LYS A 52 11.95 18.33 -11.53
N SER A 53 12.15 17.42 -10.58
CA SER A 53 11.19 16.34 -10.30
C SER A 53 9.99 16.89 -9.54
N LYS A 54 8.81 16.82 -10.15
CA LYS A 54 7.53 17.07 -9.46
C LYS A 54 6.74 15.76 -9.34
N LEU A 55 6.33 15.44 -8.12
CA LEU A 55 5.34 14.39 -7.85
C LEU A 55 3.95 14.95 -8.17
N GLY A 56 3.27 14.35 -9.13
CA GLY A 56 1.89 14.61 -9.51
C GLY A 56 0.92 13.62 -8.86
N GLY A 57 -0.37 13.74 -9.20
CA GLY A 57 -1.42 12.86 -8.69
C GLY A 57 -1.23 11.39 -9.06
N ILE A 58 -2.00 10.52 -8.42
CA ILE A 58 -2.08 9.10 -8.76
C ILE A 58 -2.39 8.96 -10.25
N THR A 59 -1.59 8.16 -10.96
CA THR A 59 -1.63 8.02 -12.43
C THR A 59 -3.01 7.59 -12.95
N LYS A 60 -3.83 6.97 -12.10
CA LYS A 60 -5.10 6.29 -12.41
C LYS A 60 -5.00 5.20 -13.51
N HIS A 61 -3.85 5.06 -14.16
CA HIS A 61 -3.48 3.94 -15.01
C HIS A 61 -3.33 2.68 -14.15
N GLY A 62 -4.11 1.66 -14.46
CA GLY A 62 -4.23 0.43 -13.69
C GLY A 62 -5.69 0.04 -13.48
N ASP A 63 -5.88 -1.15 -12.90
CA ASP A 63 -7.21 -1.68 -12.61
C ASP A 63 -7.92 -0.81 -11.55
N THR A 64 -9.02 -0.16 -11.95
CA THR A 64 -9.78 0.74 -11.08
C THR A 64 -10.48 -0.02 -9.96
N TYR A 65 -10.91 -1.25 -10.20
CA TYR A 65 -11.56 -2.08 -9.20
C TYR A 65 -10.57 -2.51 -8.12
N LEU A 66 -9.41 -3.07 -8.51
CA LEU A 66 -8.35 -3.45 -7.57
C LEU A 66 -7.85 -2.26 -6.76
N ARG A 67 -7.63 -1.11 -7.40
CA ARG A 67 -7.24 0.12 -6.70
C ARG A 67 -8.29 0.54 -5.68
N THR A 68 -9.57 0.48 -6.04
CA THR A 68 -10.67 0.85 -5.14
C THR A 68 -10.70 -0.07 -3.93
N LEU A 69 -10.60 -1.37 -4.14
CA LEU A 69 -10.59 -2.36 -3.06
C LEU A 69 -9.43 -2.14 -2.09
N LEU A 70 -8.22 -1.92 -2.61
CA LEU A 70 -7.05 -1.67 -1.78
C LEU A 70 -7.16 -0.36 -1.00
N VAL A 71 -7.70 0.70 -1.61
CA VAL A 71 -7.94 1.98 -0.93
C VAL A 71 -8.98 1.81 0.18
N GLN A 72 -10.07 1.08 -0.04
CA GLN A 72 -11.06 0.81 1.00
C GLN A 72 -10.49 -0.05 2.13
N GLY A 73 -9.71 -1.07 1.81
CA GLY A 73 -8.98 -1.88 2.77
C GLY A 73 -8.06 -1.04 3.66
N ALA A 74 -7.25 -0.17 3.05
CA ALA A 74 -6.39 0.76 3.78
C ALA A 74 -7.19 1.74 4.66
N ARG A 75 -8.30 2.29 4.17
CA ARG A 75 -9.19 3.16 4.97
C ARG A 75 -9.77 2.43 6.18
N ALA A 76 -10.15 1.17 6.03
CA ALA A 76 -10.62 0.35 7.13
C ALA A 76 -9.54 0.17 8.19
N VAL A 77 -8.29 -0.14 7.79
CA VAL A 77 -7.15 -0.22 8.72
C VAL A 77 -6.92 1.11 9.44
N MET A 78 -6.86 2.21 8.69
CA MET A 78 -6.66 3.57 9.26
C MET A 78 -7.72 3.95 10.28
N ARG A 79 -8.97 3.49 10.13
CA ARG A 79 -10.05 3.74 11.10
C ARG A 79 -9.77 3.13 12.47
N PHE A 80 -9.04 2.02 12.53
CA PHE A 80 -8.79 1.28 13.77
C PHE A 80 -7.35 1.40 14.28
N VAL A 81 -6.44 1.97 13.49
CA VAL A 81 -5.01 2.04 13.81
C VAL A 81 -4.71 2.79 15.12
N GLY A 82 -5.51 3.79 15.49
CA GLY A 82 -5.35 4.52 16.76
C GLY A 82 -5.88 3.78 17.99
N ARG A 83 -6.46 2.59 17.82
CA ARG A 83 -6.99 1.76 18.91
C ARG A 83 -6.12 0.53 19.19
N ARG A 84 -4.99 0.40 18.49
CA ARG A 84 -4.08 -0.74 18.59
C ARG A 84 -2.67 -0.22 18.85
N ASP A 85 -1.90 -0.99 19.63
CA ASP A 85 -0.49 -0.70 19.95
C ASP A 85 0.47 -1.75 19.36
N ASP A 86 0.07 -2.36 18.24
CA ASP A 86 0.92 -3.30 17.52
C ASP A 86 1.96 -2.58 16.66
N ARG A 87 3.09 -3.24 16.37
CA ARG A 87 4.21 -2.68 15.61
C ARG A 87 3.77 -2.08 14.26
N HIS A 88 2.80 -2.70 13.58
CA HIS A 88 2.33 -2.23 12.28
C HIS A 88 1.47 -0.96 12.43
N SER A 89 0.62 -0.89 13.45
CA SER A 89 -0.15 0.30 13.79
C SER A 89 0.73 1.49 14.19
N CYS A 90 1.76 1.25 15.01
CA CYS A 90 2.74 2.28 15.39
C CYS A 90 3.53 2.79 14.18
N TRP A 91 3.93 1.90 13.26
CA TRP A 91 4.60 2.29 12.02
C TRP A 91 3.67 3.14 11.12
N ILE A 92 2.41 2.74 10.91
CA ILE A 92 1.45 3.54 10.14
C ILE A 92 1.25 4.93 10.77
N MET A 93 1.11 5.01 12.09
CA MET A 93 0.95 6.28 12.79
C MET A 93 2.17 7.20 12.60
N SER A 94 3.37 6.63 12.59
CA SER A 94 4.61 7.38 12.34
C SER A 94 4.67 7.98 10.91
N LEU A 95 4.03 7.33 9.94
CA LEU A 95 3.90 7.86 8.58
C LEU A 95 2.81 8.93 8.45
N TRP A 96 1.71 8.79 9.19
CA TRP A 96 0.55 9.70 9.10
C TRP A 96 0.74 11.02 9.87
N ARG A 97 1.49 11.01 10.99
CA ARG A 97 1.94 12.23 11.70
C ARG A 97 3.42 12.50 11.42
N PRO A 98 3.79 13.00 10.23
CA PRO A 98 5.16 13.42 10.00
C PRO A 98 5.38 14.76 10.69
N ASP A 99 5.64 14.77 12.01
CA ASP A 99 6.49 15.77 12.68
C ASP A 99 6.57 15.51 14.19
N GLU A 100 7.69 14.90 14.61
CA GLU A 100 8.50 15.24 15.79
C GLU A 100 9.80 14.41 15.71
N GLY A 101 10.72 14.91 14.87
CA GLY A 101 12.17 14.71 15.00
C GLY A 101 12.73 13.28 15.12
N ARG A 102 12.47 12.36 14.18
CA ARG A 102 13.19 11.06 14.14
C ARG A 102 13.47 10.52 12.73
N TYR A 103 14.27 11.26 11.98
CA TYR A 103 15.29 10.66 11.09
C TYR A 103 16.44 10.12 11.97
N ILE A 104 16.17 9.17 12.90
CA ILE A 104 17.24 8.59 13.73
C ILE A 104 17.72 7.23 13.20
N ARG A 105 18.95 7.31 12.68
CA ARG A 105 20.02 6.31 12.70
C ARG A 105 19.82 5.02 11.92
N LYS A 106 20.53 4.97 10.79
CA LYS A 106 21.46 3.85 10.55
C LYS A 106 22.31 3.65 11.82
N ARG A 107 22.15 2.50 12.48
CA ARG A 107 23.25 1.76 13.10
C ARG A 107 23.70 0.77 12.02
N GLY A 108 24.98 0.70 11.64
CA GLY A 108 26.11 0.58 12.55
C GLY A 108 26.18 -0.88 12.93
#